data_AF-A0A250DHT1-F1
#
_entry.id   AF-A0A250DHT1-F1
#
_cell.length_a   1.000
_cell.length_b   1.000
_cell.length_c   1.000
_cell.angle_alpha   90.00
_cell.angle_beta   90.00
_cell.angle_gamma   90.00
#
_symmetry.space_group_name_H-M   'P 1'
#
loop_
_entity.id
_entity.type
_entity.pdbx_description
1 polymer ?
#
loop_
_entity_poly.entity_id
_entity_poly.type
_entity_poly.pdbx_seq_one_letter_code
_entity_poly.pdbx_strand_id
1 'polypeptide(L)'
;MALAMTINGVNNGWAIDYRIGDWFVPGGTWAFQGTPIAAVLDIATAAGAIVQPHNTEPTLRILPRYPAAPWMWHTLTPDYVLPADVVSVEGIEWVRRPAYNRAFIYGATGAGVRGEITRSGTAGDYAAPMVTHPLITHADVAMQRGLAELSNTGRQAHVSLRMPVLQETGLILPGSLVRYDGGDAMRLGLVRGIALDEAWPTLRQTLTVETHVEV
;
A
#
# COMPACT_ATOMS: atom_id res chain seq x y z
N MET A 1 13.22 8.17 -10.43
CA MET A 1 13.40 6.85 -9.79
C MET A 1 13.27 5.74 -10.83
N ALA A 2 12.34 5.83 -11.78
CA ALA A 2 12.13 4.80 -12.81
C ALA A 2 13.41 4.39 -13.59
N LEU A 3 14.38 5.31 -13.74
CA LEU A 3 15.67 5.01 -14.40
C LEU A 3 16.70 4.32 -13.50
N ALA A 4 16.51 4.29 -12.18
CA ALA A 4 17.51 3.79 -11.23
C ALA A 4 17.82 2.30 -11.44
N MET A 5 16.82 1.49 -11.78
CA MET A 5 17.03 0.07 -12.11
C MET A 5 17.85 -0.12 -13.38
N THR A 6 17.55 0.64 -14.43
CA THR A 6 18.22 0.54 -15.72
C THR A 6 19.67 1.00 -15.62
N ILE A 7 19.92 2.10 -14.92
CA ILE A 7 21.27 2.65 -14.72
C ILE A 7 22.15 1.69 -13.89
N ASN A 8 21.56 1.00 -12.90
CA ASN A 8 22.29 0.06 -12.05
C ASN A 8 22.33 -1.37 -12.57
N GLY A 9 21.80 -1.65 -13.77
CA GLY A 9 21.87 -2.98 -14.39
C GLY A 9 21.11 -4.08 -13.62
N VAL A 10 20.16 -3.72 -12.77
CA VAL A 10 19.38 -4.65 -11.92
C VAL A 10 18.00 -4.97 -12.50
N ASN A 11 17.80 -4.75 -13.81
CA ASN A 11 16.54 -5.06 -14.47
C ASN A 11 16.30 -6.59 -14.51
N ASN A 12 15.10 -7.03 -14.12
CA ASN A 12 14.71 -8.44 -14.04
C ASN A 12 14.09 -9.01 -15.33
N GLY A 13 14.06 -8.24 -16.43
CA GLY A 13 13.39 -8.61 -17.68
C GLY A 13 11.86 -8.47 -17.62
N TRP A 14 11.30 -7.95 -16.52
CA TRP A 14 9.88 -7.65 -16.40
C TRP A 14 9.66 -6.15 -16.60
N ALA A 15 8.51 -5.79 -17.16
CA ALA A 15 8.08 -4.40 -17.18
C ALA A 15 7.76 -3.94 -15.75
N ILE A 16 8.08 -2.69 -15.42
CA ILE A 16 7.69 -2.08 -14.15
C ILE A 16 6.65 -1.00 -14.42
N ASP A 17 5.44 -1.21 -13.92
CA ASP A 17 4.33 -0.25 -13.95
C ASP A 17 4.35 0.55 -12.65
N TYR A 18 4.98 1.73 -12.70
CA TYR A 18 5.03 2.65 -11.56
C TYR A 18 3.72 3.42 -11.45
N ARG A 19 2.91 3.10 -10.43
CA ARG A 19 1.69 3.86 -10.07
C ARG A 19 1.87 4.68 -8.79
N ILE A 20 3.12 5.01 -8.51
CA ILE A 20 3.54 5.93 -7.46
C ILE A 20 4.12 7.18 -8.12
N GLY A 21 4.17 8.30 -7.39
CA GLY A 21 4.79 9.51 -7.91
C GLY A 21 6.29 9.29 -8.15
N ASP A 22 6.78 9.59 -9.35
CA ASP A 22 8.21 9.54 -9.64
C ASP A 22 8.95 10.70 -8.95
N TRP A 23 10.23 10.51 -8.68
CA TRP A 23 11.08 11.55 -8.10
C TRP A 23 12.50 11.49 -8.64
N PHE A 24 13.17 12.63 -8.66
CA PHE A 24 14.56 12.68 -9.10
C PHE A 24 15.49 11.98 -8.10
N VAL A 25 16.38 11.11 -8.60
CA VAL A 25 17.43 10.43 -7.82
C VAL A 25 18.77 10.79 -8.45
N PRO A 26 19.63 11.59 -7.76
CA PRO A 26 20.93 11.95 -8.31
C PRO A 26 21.82 10.71 -8.52
N GLY A 27 22.65 10.74 -9.56
CA GLY A 27 23.60 9.67 -9.85
C GLY A 27 24.51 9.39 -8.65
N GLY A 28 24.81 8.11 -8.41
CA GLY A 28 25.63 7.67 -7.27
C GLY A 28 24.93 7.69 -5.91
N THR A 29 23.67 8.10 -5.82
CA THR A 29 22.93 8.15 -4.54
C THR A 29 22.45 6.78 -4.07
N TRP A 30 22.19 5.88 -5.02
CA TRP A 30 21.68 4.55 -4.74
C TRP A 30 22.48 3.51 -5.49
N ALA A 31 23.11 2.63 -4.73
CA ALA A 31 23.79 1.43 -5.20
C ALA A 31 23.13 0.25 -4.50
N PHE A 32 22.88 -0.82 -5.25
CA PHE A 32 22.20 -1.99 -4.73
C PHE A 32 22.91 -3.27 -5.17
N GLN A 33 23.07 -4.20 -4.25
CA GLN A 33 23.60 -5.53 -4.52
C GLN A 33 22.58 -6.56 -4.02
N GLY A 34 22.12 -7.43 -4.91
CA GLY A 34 21.13 -8.44 -4.59
C GLY A 34 20.38 -8.91 -5.82
N THR A 35 19.25 -9.59 -5.59
CA THR A 35 18.40 -10.04 -6.68
C THR A 35 17.64 -8.87 -7.31
N PRO A 36 17.28 -8.96 -8.59
CA PRO A 36 16.48 -7.94 -9.24
C PRO A 36 15.14 -7.62 -8.53
N ILE A 37 14.46 -8.64 -7.97
CA ILE A 37 13.23 -8.40 -7.18
C ILE A 37 13.51 -7.65 -5.87
N ALA A 38 14.65 -7.91 -5.23
CA ALA A 38 15.03 -7.17 -4.02
C ALA A 38 15.30 -5.69 -4.34
N ALA A 39 15.85 -5.38 -5.51
CA ALA A 39 16.02 -4.00 -5.97
C ALA A 39 14.66 -3.28 -6.17
N VAL A 40 13.69 -3.96 -6.78
CA VAL A 40 12.31 -3.43 -6.93
C VAL A 40 11.67 -3.19 -5.57
N LEU A 41 11.82 -4.13 -4.63
CA LEU A 41 11.29 -4.01 -3.27
C LEU A 41 11.94 -2.86 -2.48
N ASP A 42 13.24 -2.63 -2.65
CA ASP A 42 13.96 -1.51 -2.00
C ASP A 42 13.43 -0.16 -2.50
N ILE A 43 13.26 -0.02 -3.82
CA ILE A 43 12.65 1.15 -4.44
C ILE A 43 11.22 1.39 -3.95
N ALA A 44 10.39 0.35 -3.93
CA ALA A 44 9.03 0.43 -3.41
C ALA A 44 9.02 0.82 -1.92
N THR A 45 9.94 0.28 -1.13
CA THR A 45 10.09 0.58 0.30
C THR A 45 10.40 2.06 0.52
N ALA A 46 11.25 2.68 -0.31
CA ALA A 46 11.55 4.10 -0.23
C ALA A 46 10.27 4.97 -0.25
N ALA A 47 9.32 4.66 -1.12
CA ALA A 47 8.07 5.40 -1.27
C ALA A 47 6.96 4.94 -0.30
N GLY A 48 7.19 3.91 0.52
CA GLY A 48 6.13 3.30 1.32
C GLY A 48 5.09 2.57 0.46
N ALA A 49 5.53 1.95 -0.63
CA ALA A 49 4.71 1.24 -1.61
C ALA A 49 4.64 -0.27 -1.36
N ILE A 50 3.86 -0.95 -2.20
CA ILE A 50 3.83 -2.41 -2.36
C ILE A 50 4.20 -2.78 -3.79
N VAL A 51 4.67 -4.01 -3.98
CA VAL A 51 4.90 -4.62 -5.30
C VAL A 51 3.83 -5.68 -5.52
N GLN A 52 3.04 -5.54 -6.59
CA GLN A 52 1.98 -6.47 -6.97
C GLN A 52 2.31 -7.04 -8.37
N PRO A 53 2.40 -8.35 -8.56
CA PRO A 53 2.58 -8.94 -9.89
C PRO A 53 1.31 -8.77 -10.73
N HIS A 54 1.46 -8.64 -12.04
CA HIS A 54 0.35 -8.82 -12.98
C HIS A 54 -0.11 -10.29 -12.96
N ASN A 55 -1.41 -10.53 -13.18
CA ASN A 55 -1.96 -11.88 -13.14
C ASN A 55 -1.44 -12.78 -14.26
N THR A 56 -1.11 -12.20 -15.41
CA THR A 56 -0.81 -12.94 -16.66
C THR A 56 0.37 -12.41 -17.46
N GLU A 57 0.92 -11.25 -17.12
CA GLU A 57 1.97 -10.59 -17.90
C GLU A 57 3.26 -10.53 -17.07
N PRO A 58 4.45 -10.50 -17.70
CA PRO A 58 5.71 -10.28 -17.02
C PRO A 58 5.86 -8.79 -16.61
N THR A 59 4.93 -8.31 -15.80
CA THR A 59 4.84 -6.93 -15.32
C THR A 59 4.71 -6.91 -13.80
N LEU A 60 5.52 -6.08 -13.13
CA LEU A 60 5.38 -5.76 -11.71
C LEU A 60 4.80 -4.37 -11.56
N ARG A 61 3.73 -4.23 -10.79
CA ARG A 61 3.11 -2.96 -10.46
C ARG A 61 3.64 -2.48 -9.11
N ILE A 62 4.08 -1.22 -9.05
CA ILE A 62 4.42 -0.56 -7.80
C ILE A 62 3.28 0.38 -7.44
N LEU A 63 2.57 0.05 -6.36
CA LEU A 63 1.36 0.75 -5.92
C LEU A 63 1.61 1.41 -4.55
N PRO A 64 1.02 2.57 -4.25
CA PRO A 64 1.02 3.10 -2.88
C PRO A 64 0.49 2.04 -1.90
N ARG A 65 1.12 1.87 -0.74
CA ARG A 65 0.59 0.96 0.29
C ARG A 65 -0.77 1.40 0.82
N TYR A 66 -1.03 2.70 0.72
CA TYR A 66 -2.31 3.35 0.98
C TYR A 66 -2.60 4.29 -0.20
N PRO A 67 -3.69 4.10 -0.97
CA PRO A 67 -4.01 4.95 -2.12
C PRO A 67 -4.34 6.39 -1.70
N ALA A 68 -4.89 6.54 -0.49
CA ALA A 68 -4.94 7.79 0.27
C ALA A 68 -4.89 7.44 1.76
N ALA A 69 -4.71 8.45 2.61
CA ALA A 69 -4.81 8.25 4.04
C ALA A 69 -6.21 7.71 4.44
N PRO A 70 -6.32 6.81 5.44
CA PRO A 70 -7.59 6.18 5.81
C PRO A 70 -8.72 7.15 6.13
N TRP A 71 -8.39 8.28 6.76
CA TRP A 71 -9.37 9.33 7.06
C TRP A 71 -9.91 10.06 5.82
N MET A 72 -9.29 9.86 4.65
CA MET A 72 -9.74 10.41 3.37
C MET A 72 -10.42 9.38 2.48
N TRP A 73 -10.49 8.09 2.85
CA TRP A 73 -11.07 7.06 1.97
C TRP A 73 -12.52 7.32 1.57
N HIS A 74 -13.30 7.99 2.43
CA HIS A 74 -14.68 8.38 2.13
C HIS A 74 -14.79 9.34 0.93
N THR A 75 -13.70 10.00 0.54
CA THR A 75 -13.63 10.87 -0.65
C THR A 75 -13.30 10.11 -1.94
N LEU A 76 -12.88 8.84 -1.82
CA LEU A 76 -12.47 8.02 -2.95
C LEU A 76 -13.65 7.23 -3.51
N THR A 77 -13.59 6.97 -4.82
CA THR A 77 -14.45 5.94 -5.43
C THR A 77 -13.82 4.58 -5.12
N PRO A 78 -14.58 3.61 -4.54
CA PRO A 78 -14.05 2.27 -4.34
C PRO A 78 -13.82 1.57 -5.67
N ASP A 79 -12.77 0.77 -5.76
CA ASP A 79 -12.47 -0.06 -6.93
C ASP A 79 -13.57 -1.13 -7.13
N TYR A 80 -14.12 -1.64 -6.02
CA TYR A 80 -15.21 -2.62 -6.05
C TYR A 80 -16.29 -2.33 -5.01
N VAL A 81 -17.54 -2.57 -5.39
CA VAL A 81 -18.68 -2.61 -4.47
C VAL A 81 -19.11 -4.07 -4.34
N LEU A 82 -18.88 -4.65 -3.17
CA LEU A 82 -19.14 -6.05 -2.92
C LEU A 82 -20.62 -6.29 -2.59
N PRO A 83 -21.32 -7.18 -3.30
CA PRO A 83 -22.73 -7.46 -3.04
C PRO A 83 -22.93 -8.19 -1.69
N ALA A 84 -23.88 -7.72 -0.87
CA ALA A 84 -24.11 -8.27 0.47
C ALA A 84 -24.66 -9.70 0.46
N ASP A 85 -25.30 -10.11 -0.63
CA ASP A 85 -25.87 -11.45 -0.84
C ASP A 85 -24.81 -12.52 -1.15
N VAL A 86 -23.62 -12.14 -1.60
CA VAL A 86 -22.54 -13.08 -1.97
C VAL A 86 -21.33 -13.04 -1.03
N VAL A 87 -21.23 -12.02 -0.18
CA VAL A 87 -20.13 -11.85 0.77
C VAL A 87 -20.54 -12.30 2.17
N SER A 88 -19.72 -13.15 2.79
CA SER A 88 -19.79 -13.48 4.21
C SER A 88 -18.59 -12.92 4.96
N VAL A 89 -18.82 -12.44 6.19
CA VAL A 89 -17.75 -12.07 7.13
C VAL A 89 -17.37 -13.32 7.92
N GLU A 90 -16.15 -13.81 7.70
CA GLU A 90 -15.64 -15.02 8.35
C GLU A 90 -14.94 -14.72 9.69
N GLY A 91 -14.49 -13.48 9.88
CA GLY A 91 -13.78 -13.09 11.09
C GLY A 91 -13.35 -11.64 11.10
N ILE A 92 -13.08 -11.14 12.30
CA ILE A 92 -12.57 -9.80 12.54
C ILE A 92 -11.42 -9.89 13.54
N GLU A 93 -10.23 -9.49 13.11
CA GLU A 93 -9.09 -9.27 14.00
C GLU A 93 -8.98 -7.78 14.32
N TRP A 94 -8.96 -7.45 15.61
CA TRP A 94 -8.80 -6.07 16.06
C TRP A 94 -7.33 -5.76 16.30
N VAL A 95 -6.81 -4.77 15.57
CA VAL A 95 -5.41 -4.35 15.65
C VAL A 95 -5.34 -2.93 16.20
N ARG A 96 -4.48 -2.72 17.20
CA ARG A 96 -4.22 -1.39 17.76
C ARG A 96 -2.76 -1.03 17.57
N ARG A 97 -2.52 0.07 16.86
CA ARG A 97 -1.21 0.71 16.72
C ARG A 97 -1.20 2.04 17.46
N PRO A 98 -0.03 2.56 17.88
CA PRO A 98 0.06 3.93 18.35
C PRO A 98 -0.51 4.89 17.30
N ALA A 99 -1.28 5.89 17.72
CA ALA A 99 -2.00 6.84 16.86
C ALA A 99 -1.07 7.98 16.38
N TYR A 100 -0.05 7.62 15.62
CA TYR A 100 0.91 8.54 15.04
C TYR A 100 0.23 9.63 14.22
N ASN A 101 0.62 10.87 14.48
CA ASN A 101 0.16 12.06 13.77
C ASN A 101 1.34 12.92 13.27
N ARG A 102 2.58 12.46 13.48
CA ARG A 102 3.81 13.04 12.92
C ARG A 102 4.77 11.96 12.42
N ALA A 103 5.44 12.20 11.30
CA ALA A 103 6.44 11.31 10.72
C ALA A 103 7.69 12.09 10.30
N PHE A 104 8.86 11.51 10.57
CA PHE A 104 10.16 12.05 10.19
C PHE A 104 10.81 11.13 9.16
N ILE A 105 11.01 11.64 7.94
CA ILE A 105 11.49 10.87 6.78
C ILE A 105 12.78 11.51 6.25
N TYR A 106 13.90 10.82 6.35
CA TYR A 106 15.22 11.36 6.01
C TYR A 106 15.92 10.58 4.90
N GLY A 107 16.59 11.31 4.02
CA GLY A 107 17.57 10.75 3.11
C GLY A 107 18.85 10.35 3.85
N ALA A 108 19.37 9.17 3.53
CA ALA A 108 20.57 8.63 4.16
C ALA A 108 21.89 9.20 3.61
N THR A 109 21.83 9.96 2.51
CA THR A 109 23.00 10.42 1.76
C THR A 109 23.11 11.95 1.78
N GLY A 110 24.24 12.49 1.33
CA GLY A 110 24.44 13.94 1.21
C GLY A 110 23.47 14.62 0.22
N ALA A 111 22.86 13.86 -0.69
CA ALA A 111 21.80 14.33 -1.58
C ALA A 111 20.38 14.11 -1.03
N GLY A 112 20.29 13.63 0.22
CA GLY A 112 19.04 13.32 0.88
C GLY A 112 18.26 14.56 1.32
N VAL A 113 16.93 14.45 1.33
CA VAL A 113 16.06 15.49 1.90
C VAL A 113 15.59 15.12 3.30
N ARG A 114 15.06 16.12 4.02
CA ARG A 114 14.40 15.91 5.31
C ARG A 114 12.93 16.29 5.21
N GLY A 115 12.06 15.32 5.44
CA GLY A 115 10.62 15.50 5.51
C GLY A 115 10.13 15.43 6.95
N GLU A 116 9.45 16.47 7.39
CA GLU A 116 8.67 16.49 8.62
C GLU A 116 7.19 16.60 8.25
N ILE A 117 6.45 15.51 8.41
CA ILE A 117 5.06 15.42 7.97
C ILE A 117 4.16 15.32 9.18
N THR A 118 3.20 16.23 9.30
CA THR A 118 2.19 16.25 10.36
C THR A 118 0.80 16.06 9.76
N ARG A 119 -0.03 15.22 10.37
CA ARG A 119 -1.43 15.05 9.96
C ARG A 119 -2.16 16.38 10.16
N SER A 120 -2.76 16.90 9.10
CA SER A 120 -3.55 18.13 9.16
C SER A 120 -4.63 18.05 10.25
N GLY A 121 -4.82 19.15 10.98
CA GLY A 121 -5.78 19.23 12.09
C GLY A 121 -5.31 18.57 13.39
N THR A 122 -4.04 18.16 13.51
CA THR A 122 -3.48 17.56 14.74
C THR A 122 -2.31 18.37 15.29
N ALA A 123 -1.96 18.15 16.56
CA ALA A 123 -0.82 18.80 17.21
C ALA A 123 0.55 18.24 16.79
N GLY A 124 0.60 17.04 16.18
CA GLY A 124 1.86 16.39 15.78
C GLY A 124 2.71 15.91 16.96
N ASP A 125 2.07 15.56 18.08
CA ASP A 125 2.66 15.14 19.35
C ASP A 125 3.00 13.64 19.44
N TYR A 126 2.45 12.82 18.54
CA TYR A 126 2.72 11.37 18.47
C TYR A 126 3.52 11.06 17.20
N ALA A 127 4.85 10.99 17.36
CA ALA A 127 5.75 10.68 16.26
C ALA A 127 5.84 9.17 15.97
N ALA A 128 5.71 8.80 14.70
CA ALA A 128 6.09 7.49 14.18
C ALA A 128 7.63 7.30 14.30
N PRO A 129 8.12 6.05 14.32
CA PRO A 129 9.54 5.77 14.21
C PRO A 129 10.15 6.49 13.00
N MET A 130 11.32 7.10 13.21
CA MET A 130 12.03 7.80 12.14
C MET A 130 12.38 6.83 11.01
N VAL A 131 12.11 7.24 9.78
CA VAL A 131 12.46 6.48 8.58
C VAL A 131 13.65 7.13 7.92
N THR A 132 14.68 6.34 7.62
CA THR A 132 15.83 6.78 6.85
C THR A 132 16.03 5.86 5.66
N HIS A 133 16.18 6.40 4.45
CA HIS A 133 16.42 5.59 3.26
C HIS A 133 17.25 6.34 2.20
N PRO A 134 18.22 5.71 1.51
CA PRO A 134 19.09 6.39 0.53
C PRO A 134 18.32 7.07 -0.61
N LEU A 135 17.23 6.46 -1.05
CA LEU A 135 16.40 6.99 -2.13
C LEU A 135 15.51 8.20 -1.74
N ILE A 136 15.44 8.61 -0.47
CA ILE A 136 14.72 9.82 -0.05
C ILE A 136 15.54 11.05 -0.43
N THR A 137 15.40 11.45 -1.69
CA THR A 137 16.22 12.47 -2.38
C THR A 137 15.38 13.65 -2.86
N HIS A 138 14.06 13.58 -2.70
CA HIS A 138 13.12 14.62 -3.10
C HIS A 138 11.93 14.68 -2.15
N ALA A 139 11.27 15.84 -2.08
CA ALA A 139 10.09 16.03 -1.24
C ALA A 139 8.95 15.06 -1.59
N ASP A 140 8.76 14.73 -2.87
CA ASP A 140 7.67 13.86 -3.32
C ASP A 140 7.73 12.45 -2.70
N VAL A 141 8.91 11.84 -2.64
CA VAL A 141 9.07 10.51 -2.02
C VAL A 141 8.99 10.60 -0.50
N ALA A 142 9.47 11.70 0.11
CA ALA A 142 9.31 11.93 1.54
C ALA A 142 7.83 12.05 1.95
N MET A 143 7.03 12.74 1.13
CA MET A 143 5.58 12.86 1.32
C MET A 143 4.86 11.53 1.11
N GLN A 144 5.18 10.78 0.05
CA GLN A 144 4.60 9.45 -0.19
C GLN A 144 4.89 8.49 0.97
N ARG A 145 6.14 8.45 1.43
CA ARG A 145 6.53 7.62 2.58
C ARG A 145 5.85 8.09 3.87
N GLY A 146 5.82 9.39 4.13
CA GLY A 146 5.16 9.98 5.29
C GLY A 146 3.67 9.64 5.34
N LEU A 147 2.97 9.70 4.20
CA LEU A 147 1.57 9.28 4.10
C LEU A 147 1.41 7.82 4.50
N ALA A 148 2.28 6.91 4.00
CA ALA A 148 2.21 5.50 4.35
C ALA A 148 2.40 5.24 5.85
N GLU A 149 3.36 5.91 6.49
CA GLU A 149 3.62 5.78 7.93
C GLU A 149 2.45 6.30 8.77
N LEU A 150 1.88 7.46 8.39
CA LEU A 150 0.73 8.04 9.09
C LEU A 150 -0.59 7.32 8.79
N SER A 151 -0.62 6.44 7.79
CA SER A 151 -1.82 5.68 7.42
C SER A 151 -1.91 4.34 8.15
N ASN A 152 -0.77 3.71 8.46
CA ASN A 152 -0.73 2.44 9.20
C ASN A 152 -0.73 2.67 10.72
N THR A 153 -1.75 3.36 11.21
CA THR A 153 -1.80 3.82 12.60
C THR A 153 -3.16 3.57 13.24
N GLY A 154 -3.27 3.86 14.54
CA GLY A 154 -4.54 3.88 15.26
C GLY A 154 -5.24 2.52 15.38
N ARG A 155 -6.56 2.58 15.55
CA ARG A 155 -7.42 1.39 15.69
C ARG A 155 -7.88 0.91 14.33
N GLN A 156 -7.58 -0.35 14.04
CA GLN A 156 -7.93 -1.01 12.80
C GLN A 156 -8.71 -2.28 13.09
N ALA A 157 -9.58 -2.65 12.17
CA ALA A 157 -10.15 -3.99 12.08
C ALA A 157 -9.70 -4.63 10.78
N HIS A 158 -9.11 -5.82 10.87
CA HIS A 158 -8.73 -6.66 9.74
C HIS A 158 -9.82 -7.70 9.58
N VAL A 159 -10.67 -7.50 8.57
CA VAL A 159 -11.89 -8.25 8.33
C VAL A 159 -11.64 -9.30 7.24
N SER A 160 -11.99 -10.55 7.53
CA SER A 160 -11.94 -11.65 6.56
C SER A 160 -13.27 -11.74 5.83
N LEU A 161 -13.29 -11.38 4.55
CA LEU A 161 -14.48 -11.44 3.69
C LEU A 161 -14.35 -12.62 2.73
N ARG A 162 -15.32 -13.54 2.73
CA ARG A 162 -15.33 -14.70 1.83
C ARG A 162 -16.43 -14.57 0.80
N MET A 163 -16.08 -14.80 -0.47
CA MET A 163 -17.00 -14.68 -1.59
C MET A 163 -16.60 -15.60 -2.75
N PRO A 164 -17.51 -15.97 -3.66
CA PRO A 164 -17.13 -16.57 -4.93
C PRO A 164 -16.27 -15.59 -5.75
N VAL A 165 -15.40 -16.11 -6.62
CA VAL A 165 -14.79 -15.32 -7.67
C VAL A 165 -15.86 -15.05 -8.73
N LEU A 166 -16.30 -13.80 -8.84
CA LEU A 166 -17.30 -13.38 -9.82
C LEU A 166 -16.64 -13.09 -11.16
N GLN A 167 -17.38 -13.28 -12.25
CA GLN A 167 -16.86 -13.00 -13.59
C GLN A 167 -16.57 -11.50 -13.78
N GLU A 168 -17.39 -10.64 -13.15
CA GLU A 168 -17.31 -9.19 -13.24
C GLU A 168 -16.14 -8.62 -12.43
N THR A 169 -15.84 -9.20 -11.26
CA THR A 169 -14.77 -8.70 -10.38
C THR A 169 -13.45 -9.42 -10.62
N GLY A 170 -13.48 -10.67 -11.06
CA GLY A 170 -12.32 -11.55 -11.04
C GLY A 170 -11.69 -11.64 -9.65
N LEU A 171 -10.36 -11.75 -9.62
CA LEU A 171 -9.56 -11.72 -8.39
C LEU A 171 -9.44 -10.29 -7.87
N ILE A 172 -9.82 -10.07 -6.62
CA ILE A 172 -9.67 -8.77 -5.95
C ILE A 172 -8.33 -8.75 -5.22
N LEU A 173 -7.38 -7.98 -5.75
CA LEU A 173 -5.98 -8.03 -5.31
C LEU A 173 -5.64 -7.01 -4.21
N PRO A 174 -4.55 -7.23 -3.46
CA PRO A 174 -4.06 -6.27 -2.47
C PRO A 174 -3.80 -4.88 -3.07
N GLY A 175 -4.22 -3.83 -2.35
CA GLY A 175 -4.15 -2.44 -2.82
C GLY A 175 -5.47 -1.91 -3.38
N SER A 176 -6.47 -2.75 -3.60
CA SER A 176 -7.82 -2.31 -3.98
C SER A 176 -8.63 -1.83 -2.78
N LEU A 177 -9.32 -0.71 -2.94
CA LEU A 177 -10.30 -0.19 -2.00
C LEU A 177 -11.67 -0.79 -2.31
N VAL A 178 -12.26 -1.49 -1.34
CA VAL A 178 -13.56 -2.13 -1.49
C VAL A 178 -14.60 -1.49 -0.58
N ARG A 179 -15.84 -1.42 -1.07
CA ARG A 179 -17.01 -1.11 -0.26
C ARG A 179 -17.80 -2.38 0.00
N TYR A 180 -18.15 -2.65 1.24
CA TYR A 180 -18.91 -3.85 1.61
C TYR A 180 -19.88 -3.55 2.76
N ASP A 181 -20.87 -4.43 2.93
CA ASP A 181 -21.82 -4.37 4.04
C ASP A 181 -21.20 -4.95 5.32
N GLY A 182 -21.05 -4.12 6.35
CA GLY A 182 -20.58 -4.54 7.67
C GLY A 182 -21.66 -5.17 8.56
N GLY A 183 -22.90 -5.27 8.08
CA GLY A 183 -24.09 -5.71 8.80
C GLY A 183 -24.78 -4.58 9.57
N ASP A 184 -24.03 -3.63 10.10
CA ASP A 184 -24.52 -2.43 10.79
C ASP A 184 -24.49 -1.18 9.90
N ALA A 185 -23.47 -1.07 9.06
CA ALA A 185 -23.26 0.04 8.15
C ALA A 185 -22.42 -0.39 6.95
N MET A 186 -22.51 0.38 5.86
CA MET A 186 -21.57 0.28 4.75
C MET A 186 -20.18 0.72 5.19
N ARG A 187 -19.16 -0.07 4.82
CA ARG A 187 -17.76 0.18 5.19
C ARG A 187 -16.88 0.27 3.95
N LEU A 188 -15.85 1.10 4.03
CA LEU A 188 -14.73 1.11 3.10
C LEU A 188 -13.54 0.43 3.75
N GLY A 189 -12.82 -0.38 2.98
CA GLY A 189 -11.64 -1.07 3.45
C GLY A 189 -10.64 -1.34 2.35
N LEU A 190 -9.37 -1.39 2.72
CA LEU A 190 -8.28 -1.66 1.81
C LEU A 190 -7.91 -3.15 1.86
N VAL A 191 -7.92 -3.82 0.71
CA VAL A 191 -7.52 -5.22 0.61
C VAL A 191 -6.02 -5.34 0.87
N ARG A 192 -5.65 -6.19 1.83
CA ARG A 192 -4.26 -6.47 2.25
C ARG A 192 -3.78 -7.83 1.80
N GLY A 193 -4.70 -8.76 1.58
CA GLY A 193 -4.39 -10.13 1.19
C GLY A 193 -5.60 -10.80 0.53
N ILE A 194 -5.31 -11.84 -0.23
CA ILE A 194 -6.29 -12.74 -0.83
C ILE A 194 -5.80 -14.18 -0.65
N ALA A 195 -6.70 -15.09 -0.30
CA ALA A 195 -6.48 -16.52 -0.34
C ALA A 195 -7.55 -17.16 -1.24
N LEU A 196 -7.15 -18.16 -2.03
CA LEU A 196 -8.04 -18.87 -2.95
C LEU A 196 -8.36 -20.25 -2.41
N ASP A 197 -9.61 -20.66 -2.62
CA ASP A 197 -10.10 -21.99 -2.32
C ASP A 197 -10.84 -22.51 -3.54
N GLU A 198 -10.29 -23.56 -4.15
CA GLU A 198 -10.78 -24.14 -5.39
C GLU A 198 -11.38 -25.52 -5.12
N ALA A 199 -12.67 -25.65 -5.44
CA ALA A 199 -13.41 -26.89 -5.39
C ALA A 199 -14.30 -26.95 -6.64
N TRP A 200 -13.75 -27.48 -7.74
CA TRP A 200 -14.41 -27.49 -9.06
C TRP A 200 -15.89 -27.92 -8.98
N PRO A 201 -16.82 -27.18 -9.60
CA PRO A 201 -16.63 -26.03 -10.49
C PRO A 201 -16.57 -24.67 -9.76
N THR A 202 -16.44 -24.66 -8.43
CA THR A 202 -16.46 -23.44 -7.63
C THR A 202 -15.06 -22.93 -7.29
N LEU A 203 -14.84 -21.63 -7.48
CA LEU A 203 -13.66 -20.92 -7.01
C LEU A 203 -14.10 -19.82 -6.05
N ARG A 204 -13.56 -19.82 -4.83
CA ARG A 204 -13.82 -18.80 -3.82
C ARG A 204 -12.55 -18.04 -3.49
N GLN A 205 -12.72 -16.79 -3.08
CA GLN A 205 -11.66 -15.94 -2.55
C GLN A 205 -12.03 -15.47 -1.14
N THR A 206 -11.04 -15.48 -0.26
CA THR A 206 -11.10 -14.85 1.06
C THR A 206 -10.18 -13.64 1.05
N LEU A 207 -10.75 -12.45 1.22
CA LEU A 207 -10.03 -11.18 1.28
C LEU A 207 -9.75 -10.82 2.74
N THR A 208 -8.51 -10.40 3.03
CA THR A 208 -8.19 -9.71 4.29
C THR A 208 -8.29 -8.21 4.04
N VAL A 209 -9.24 -7.55 4.68
CA VAL A 209 -9.56 -6.13 4.45
C VAL A 209 -9.26 -5.31 5.70
N GLU A 210 -8.37 -4.33 5.58
CA GLU A 210 -8.09 -3.37 6.64
C GLU A 210 -9.12 -2.24 6.60
N THR A 211 -9.80 -2.01 7.72
CA THR A 211 -10.71 -0.89 7.94
C THR A 211 -10.26 -0.07 9.15
N HIS A 212 -10.57 1.24 9.13
CA HIS A 212 -10.31 2.15 10.24
C HIS A 212 -11.63 2.51 10.89
N VAL A 213 -11.69 2.39 12.22
CA VAL A 213 -12.96 2.46 12.98
C VAL A 213 -13.19 3.85 13.60
N GLU A 214 -12.17 4.72 13.54
CA GLU A 214 -12.23 6.11 13.96
C GLU A 214 -11.70 6.97 12.81
N VAL A 215 -12.59 7.74 12.18
CA VAL A 215 -12.24 8.83 11.28
C VAL A 215 -12.84 10.11 11.81
#